data_AF-A0A6I1ZCW4-F1
#
_entry.id   AF-A0A6I1ZCW4-F1
#
_cell.length_a   1.000
_cell.length_b   1.000
_cell.length_c   1.000
_cell.angle_alpha   90.00
_cell.angle_beta   90.00
_cell.angle_gamma   90.00
#
_symmetry.space_group_name_H-M   'P 1'
#
loop_
_entity.id
_entity.type
_entity.pdbx_description
1 polymer ?
#
loop_
_entity_poly.entity_id
_entity_poly.type
_entity_poly.pdbx_seq_one_letter_code
_entity_poly.pdbx_strand_id
1 'polypeptide(L)'
;MGRPDKPVDCTIPARAKLAVFLRARKTAAGLTYDQMAHLVSGAPSKATFERAASGSCVPSWETVYVFVIVTKTEEEEFTGRLDFAIDSAMELWLDARRATRAPYYLHAAPDPDLIGSLADLSRGLRDLHVWVGYPTPGEMERMCGPGELPRSTTRRIIQGRTLPASPEQAIAFLNACYVGPIGVELWLAAAARAFKHDRPYYPETYSWVKAHAKARNQNQEATSDQPFDSAA
;
A
#
# COMPACT_ATOMS: atom_id res chain seq x y z
N MET A 1 3.27 -36.16 1.26
CA MET A 1 1.86 -35.71 1.14
C MET A 1 1.54 -34.85 2.34
N GLY A 2 1.35 -33.54 2.14
CA GLY A 2 0.99 -32.64 3.24
C GLY A 2 -0.44 -32.87 3.72
N ARG A 3 -0.71 -32.56 4.99
CA ARG A 3 -2.08 -32.57 5.53
C ARG A 3 -2.96 -31.60 4.72
N PRO A 4 -4.22 -31.96 4.38
CA PRO A 4 -5.14 -31.04 3.74
C PRO A 4 -5.34 -29.77 4.57
N ASP A 5 -5.40 -28.61 3.92
CA ASP A 5 -5.68 -27.35 4.58
C ASP A 5 -7.09 -27.40 5.20
N LYS A 6 -7.26 -26.78 6.38
CA LYS A 6 -8.60 -26.54 6.92
C LYS A 6 -9.39 -25.65 5.95
N PRO A 7 -10.75 -25.72 5.94
CA PRO A 7 -11.57 -24.78 5.19
C PRO A 7 -11.17 -23.32 5.47
N VAL A 8 -11.25 -22.46 4.45
CA VAL A 8 -11.00 -21.01 4.60
C VAL A 8 -12.11 -20.43 5.48
N ASP A 9 -11.74 -19.57 6.43
CA ASP A 9 -12.69 -18.77 7.20
C ASP A 9 -13.31 -17.70 6.28
N CYS A 10 -14.63 -17.81 6.08
CA CYS A 10 -15.41 -16.94 5.21
C CYS A 10 -16.17 -15.83 5.96
N THR A 11 -15.93 -15.64 7.27
CA THR A 11 -16.65 -14.65 8.09
C THR A 11 -16.52 -13.22 7.55
N ILE A 12 -15.34 -12.86 7.03
CA ILE A 12 -15.13 -11.61 6.30
C ILE A 12 -14.78 -11.93 4.84
N PRO A 13 -15.68 -11.63 3.87
CA PRO A 13 -15.48 -12.00 2.47
C PRO A 13 -14.15 -11.51 1.88
N ALA A 14 -13.72 -10.28 2.20
CA ALA A 14 -12.46 -9.74 1.71
C ALA A 14 -11.23 -10.53 2.21
N ARG A 15 -11.22 -10.99 3.47
CA ARG A 15 -10.15 -11.86 3.99
C ARG A 15 -10.14 -13.22 3.30
N ALA A 16 -11.34 -13.78 3.08
CA ALA A 16 -11.50 -15.05 2.41
C ALA A 16 -10.95 -14.99 0.97
N LYS A 17 -11.23 -13.92 0.23
CA LYS A 17 -10.68 -13.69 -1.12
C LYS A 17 -9.15 -13.68 -1.12
N LEU A 18 -8.51 -12.94 -0.21
CA LEU A 18 -7.05 -12.94 -0.06
C LEU A 18 -6.53 -14.35 0.26
N ALA A 19 -7.14 -15.06 1.21
CA ALA A 19 -6.70 -16.41 1.59
C ALA A 19 -6.85 -17.41 0.43
N VAL A 20 -7.94 -17.34 -0.34
CA VAL A 20 -8.16 -18.16 -1.54
C VAL A 20 -7.10 -17.86 -2.59
N PHE A 21 -6.80 -16.59 -2.85
CA PHE A 21 -5.72 -16.20 -3.77
C PHE A 21 -4.36 -16.80 -3.34
N LEU A 22 -3.98 -16.66 -2.07
CA LEU A 22 -2.72 -17.21 -1.55
C LEU A 22 -2.67 -18.74 -1.67
N ARG A 23 -3.78 -19.45 -1.37
CA ARG A 23 -3.85 -20.91 -1.55
C ARG A 23 -3.73 -21.32 -3.02
N ALA A 24 -4.40 -20.61 -3.92
CA ALA A 24 -4.32 -20.88 -5.35
C ALA A 24 -2.87 -20.78 -5.85
N ARG A 25 -2.13 -19.74 -5.42
CA ARG A 25 -0.70 -19.61 -5.74
C ARG A 25 0.15 -20.75 -5.20
N LYS A 26 -0.03 -21.12 -3.93
CA LYS A 26 0.66 -22.28 -3.34
C LYS A 26 0.41 -23.56 -4.16
N THR A 27 -0.85 -23.80 -4.52
CA THR A 27 -1.25 -24.97 -5.32
C THR A 27 -0.63 -24.94 -6.72
N ALA A 28 -0.64 -23.79 -7.39
CA ALA A 28 -0.03 -23.63 -8.71
C ALA A 28 1.49 -23.87 -8.67
N ALA A 29 2.17 -23.42 -7.61
CA ALA A 29 3.60 -23.67 -7.40
C ALA A 29 3.91 -25.12 -6.96
N GLY A 30 2.90 -25.92 -6.62
CA GLY A 30 3.09 -27.29 -6.13
C GLY A 30 3.81 -27.39 -4.77
N LEU A 31 3.82 -26.31 -3.99
CA LEU A 31 4.57 -26.22 -2.74
C LEU A 31 3.72 -26.56 -1.50
N THR A 32 4.36 -27.07 -0.47
CA THR A 32 3.83 -27.14 0.89
C THR A 32 4.28 -25.94 1.71
N TYR A 33 3.57 -25.62 2.81
CA TYR A 33 3.99 -24.55 3.71
C TYR A 33 5.37 -24.79 4.35
N ASP A 34 5.75 -26.05 4.57
CA ASP A 34 7.08 -26.39 5.07
C ASP A 34 8.15 -26.05 4.03
N GLN A 35 7.93 -26.43 2.77
CA GLN A 35 8.85 -26.09 1.67
C GLN A 35 8.96 -24.58 1.49
N MET A 36 7.83 -23.84 1.52
CA MET A 36 7.86 -22.38 1.46
C MET A 36 8.69 -21.78 2.59
N ALA A 37 8.53 -22.26 3.83
CA ALA A 37 9.31 -21.80 4.98
C ALA A 37 10.80 -22.10 4.81
N HIS A 38 11.16 -23.27 4.29
CA HIS A 38 12.56 -23.61 4.00
C HIS A 38 13.18 -22.71 2.93
N LEU A 39 12.45 -22.36 1.87
CA LEU A 39 12.93 -21.48 0.80
C LEU A 39 13.25 -20.05 1.28
N VAL A 40 12.64 -19.61 2.39
CA VAL A 40 12.87 -18.29 2.99
C VAL A 40 13.64 -18.38 4.32
N SER A 41 14.40 -19.47 4.53
CA SER A 41 15.21 -19.68 5.72
C SER A 41 14.44 -19.60 7.04
N GLY A 42 13.15 -19.95 7.03
CA GLY A 42 12.27 -19.99 8.19
C GLY A 42 11.58 -18.66 8.55
N ALA A 43 11.79 -17.59 7.77
CA ALA A 43 11.18 -16.29 8.00
C ALA A 43 10.48 -15.76 6.73
N PRO A 44 9.13 -15.89 6.60
CA PRO A 44 8.18 -16.41 7.59
C PRO A 44 8.24 -17.93 7.85
N SER A 45 7.77 -18.33 9.03
CA SER A 45 7.65 -19.75 9.40
C SER A 45 6.43 -20.41 8.75
N LYS A 46 6.42 -21.76 8.70
CA LYS A 46 5.28 -22.56 8.24
C LYS A 46 3.96 -22.11 8.85
N ALA A 47 3.92 -21.97 10.19
CA ALA A 47 2.72 -21.56 10.92
C ALA A 47 2.26 -20.14 10.55
N THR A 48 3.18 -19.27 10.11
CA THR A 48 2.83 -17.93 9.61
C THR A 48 2.19 -18.01 8.23
N PHE A 49 2.71 -18.84 7.33
CA PHE A 49 2.07 -19.07 6.02
C PHE A 49 0.68 -19.72 6.16
N GLU A 50 0.54 -20.71 7.04
CA GLU A 50 -0.76 -21.33 7.34
C GLU A 50 -1.79 -20.31 7.84
N ARG A 51 -1.39 -19.44 8.76
CA ARG A 51 -2.25 -18.35 9.27
C ARG A 51 -2.56 -17.31 8.21
N ALA A 52 -1.61 -16.96 7.34
CA ALA A 52 -1.85 -16.02 6.25
C ALA A 52 -2.90 -16.54 5.26
N ALA A 53 -2.92 -17.85 5.01
CA ALA A 53 -3.82 -18.52 4.09
C ALA A 53 -5.07 -19.13 4.76
N SER A 54 -5.38 -18.81 6.02
CA SER A 54 -6.55 -19.35 6.72
C SER A 54 -7.82 -18.53 6.51
N GLY A 55 -7.71 -17.23 6.22
CA GLY A 55 -8.83 -16.28 6.21
C GLY A 55 -9.20 -15.72 7.60
N SER A 56 -8.64 -16.26 8.68
CA SER A 56 -9.00 -15.89 10.05
C SER A 56 -8.42 -14.53 10.50
N CYS A 57 -7.34 -14.08 9.87
CA CYS A 57 -6.74 -12.77 10.13
C CYS A 57 -6.25 -12.12 8.83
N VAL A 58 -5.98 -10.82 8.87
CA VAL A 58 -5.28 -10.11 7.79
C VAL A 58 -3.77 -10.23 8.07
N PRO A 59 -2.98 -10.92 7.23
CA PRO A 59 -1.52 -10.99 7.39
C PRO A 59 -0.85 -9.62 7.22
N SER A 60 0.43 -9.50 7.57
CA SER A 60 1.21 -8.30 7.24
C SER A 60 1.49 -8.24 5.74
N TRP A 61 1.72 -7.05 5.20
CA TRP A 61 2.08 -6.91 3.78
C TRP A 61 3.36 -7.69 3.44
N GLU A 62 4.36 -7.64 4.31
CA GLU A 62 5.63 -8.36 4.12
C GLU A 62 5.41 -9.87 4.01
N THR A 63 4.46 -10.42 4.78
CA THR A 63 4.11 -11.85 4.72
C THR A 63 3.43 -12.18 3.39
N VAL A 64 2.51 -11.34 2.92
CA VAL A 64 1.81 -11.52 1.63
C VAL A 64 2.80 -11.43 0.47
N TYR A 65 3.65 -10.40 0.47
CA TYR A 65 4.68 -10.20 -0.53
C TYR A 65 5.61 -11.42 -0.61
N VAL A 66 6.16 -11.87 0.52
CA VAL A 66 7.02 -13.06 0.55
C VAL A 66 6.26 -14.31 0.09
N PHE A 67 4.98 -14.45 0.41
CA PHE A 67 4.14 -15.55 -0.08
C PHE A 67 4.09 -15.55 -1.61
N VAL A 68 3.83 -14.40 -2.24
CA VAL A 68 3.78 -14.27 -3.70
C VAL A 68 5.15 -14.60 -4.32
N ILE A 69 6.22 -14.03 -3.78
CA ILE A 69 7.59 -14.26 -4.27
C ILE A 69 8.01 -15.72 -4.17
N VAL A 70 7.74 -16.41 -3.05
CA VAL A 70 8.13 -17.83 -2.89
C VAL A 70 7.26 -18.78 -3.70
N THR A 71 6.08 -18.33 -4.15
CA THR A 71 5.15 -19.08 -5.01
C THR A 71 5.16 -18.59 -6.44
N LYS A 72 6.17 -17.83 -6.86
CA LYS A 72 6.34 -17.45 -8.28
C LYS A 72 6.58 -18.70 -9.11
N THR A 73 6.03 -18.74 -10.32
CA THR A 73 6.38 -19.75 -11.32
C THR A 73 7.48 -19.21 -12.25
N GLU A 74 8.24 -20.11 -12.88
CA GLU A 74 9.25 -19.70 -13.88
C GLU A 74 8.61 -18.95 -15.05
N GLU A 75 7.39 -19.34 -15.44
CA GLU A 75 6.61 -18.64 -16.47
C GLU A 75 6.28 -17.21 -16.05
N GLU A 76 5.84 -16.98 -14.81
CA GLU A 76 5.51 -15.64 -14.32
C GLU A 76 6.74 -14.72 -14.28
N GLU A 77 7.90 -15.28 -13.96
CA GLU A 77 9.17 -14.55 -13.98
C GLU A 77 9.60 -14.20 -15.41
N PHE A 78 9.46 -15.14 -16.35
CA PHE A 78 9.82 -14.91 -17.75
C PHE A 78 8.88 -13.94 -18.46
N THR A 79 7.58 -13.98 -18.16
CA THR A 79 6.54 -13.19 -18.83
C THR A 79 6.26 -11.84 -18.18
N GLY A 80 6.93 -11.52 -17.07
CA GLY A 80 6.63 -10.31 -16.28
C GLY A 80 5.30 -10.37 -15.52
N ARG A 81 4.63 -11.54 -15.48
CA ARG A 81 3.35 -11.71 -14.76
C ARG A 81 3.48 -11.69 -13.24
N LEU A 82 4.70 -11.75 -12.73
CA LEU A 82 4.97 -11.58 -11.30
C LEU A 82 4.50 -10.22 -10.78
N ASP A 83 4.70 -9.14 -11.54
CA ASP A 83 4.29 -7.80 -11.11
C ASP A 83 2.76 -7.70 -10.98
N PHE A 84 2.02 -8.22 -11.98
CA PHE A 84 0.56 -8.32 -11.90
C PHE A 84 0.08 -9.15 -10.71
N ALA A 85 0.81 -10.21 -10.34
CA ALA A 85 0.48 -11.01 -9.16
C ALA A 85 0.73 -10.26 -7.85
N ILE A 86 1.80 -9.45 -7.78
CA ILE A 86 2.10 -8.58 -6.64
C ILE A 86 1.03 -7.50 -6.50
N ASP A 87 0.64 -6.86 -7.60
CA ASP A 87 -0.41 -5.84 -7.62
C ASP A 87 -1.77 -6.42 -7.19
N SER A 88 -2.15 -7.58 -7.75
CA SER A 88 -3.37 -8.30 -7.34
C SER A 88 -3.34 -8.64 -5.84
N ALA A 89 -2.19 -9.07 -5.33
CA ALA A 89 -2.03 -9.38 -3.91
C ALA A 89 -2.15 -8.12 -3.03
N MET A 90 -1.61 -6.99 -3.49
CA MET A 90 -1.72 -5.69 -2.80
C MET A 90 -3.17 -5.24 -2.73
N GLU A 91 -3.91 -5.29 -3.84
CA GLU A 91 -5.32 -4.92 -3.89
C GLU A 91 -6.16 -5.77 -2.93
N LEU A 92 -6.03 -7.10 -3.02
CA LEU A 92 -6.74 -8.03 -2.13
C LEU A 92 -6.36 -7.83 -0.66
N TRP A 93 -5.08 -7.53 -0.39
CA TRP A 93 -4.61 -7.26 0.96
C TRP A 93 -5.17 -5.96 1.52
N LEU A 94 -5.18 -4.89 0.72
CA LEU A 94 -5.79 -3.62 1.09
C LEU A 94 -7.28 -3.82 1.37
N ASP A 95 -8.02 -4.49 0.49
CA ASP A 95 -9.45 -4.77 0.70
C ASP A 95 -9.70 -5.55 2.00
N ALA A 96 -8.92 -6.60 2.26
CA ALA A 96 -9.02 -7.38 3.48
C ALA A 96 -8.70 -6.54 4.72
N ARG A 97 -7.70 -5.65 4.63
CA ARG A 97 -7.30 -4.74 5.70
C ARG A 97 -8.38 -3.70 5.98
N ARG A 98 -8.94 -3.05 4.95
CA ARG A 98 -10.02 -2.06 5.07
C ARG A 98 -11.26 -2.68 5.68
N ALA A 99 -11.72 -3.83 5.15
CA ALA A 99 -12.88 -4.55 5.68
C ALA A 99 -12.73 -4.97 7.16
N THR A 100 -11.51 -5.00 7.68
CA THR A 100 -11.21 -5.39 9.05
C THR A 100 -10.96 -4.20 9.99
N ARG A 101 -10.32 -3.14 9.49
CA ARG A 101 -9.76 -2.06 10.32
C ARG A 101 -10.40 -0.70 10.04
N ALA A 102 -10.94 -0.48 8.84
CA ALA A 102 -11.57 0.78 8.54
C ALA A 102 -12.91 0.89 9.31
N PRO A 103 -13.27 2.07 9.83
CA PRO A 103 -14.56 2.27 10.48
C PRO A 103 -15.69 2.10 9.48
N TYR A 104 -16.82 1.57 9.93
CA TYR A 104 -17.98 1.28 9.07
C TYR A 104 -18.54 2.51 8.35
N TYR A 105 -18.31 3.72 8.86
CA TYR A 105 -18.84 4.97 8.29
C TYR A 105 -17.96 5.56 7.18
N LEU A 106 -16.76 5.02 6.96
CA LEU A 106 -15.87 5.49 5.90
C LEU A 106 -16.05 4.59 4.69
N HIS A 107 -16.83 5.06 3.72
CA HIS A 107 -17.25 4.28 2.55
C HIS A 107 -16.41 4.56 1.29
N ALA A 108 -15.64 5.64 1.28
CA ALA A 108 -14.86 6.06 0.12
C ALA A 108 -13.47 6.55 0.53
N ALA A 109 -12.53 6.43 -0.39
CA ALA A 109 -11.23 7.07 -0.27
C ALA A 109 -11.41 8.60 -0.27
N PRO A 110 -10.62 9.33 0.54
CA PRO A 110 -10.61 10.80 0.46
C PRO A 110 -10.17 11.26 -0.93
N ASP A 111 -10.89 12.22 -1.48
CA ASP A 111 -10.64 12.82 -2.78
C ASP A 111 -9.68 14.02 -2.65
N PRO A 112 -8.46 13.97 -3.24
CA PRO A 112 -7.52 15.09 -3.21
C PRO A 112 -8.06 16.37 -3.85
N ASP A 113 -9.01 16.28 -4.79
CA ASP A 113 -9.55 17.45 -5.50
C ASP A 113 -10.43 18.33 -4.61
N LEU A 114 -10.94 17.79 -3.49
CA LEU A 114 -11.71 18.54 -2.50
C LEU A 114 -10.83 19.29 -1.48
N ILE A 115 -9.50 19.15 -1.56
CA ILE A 115 -8.57 19.80 -0.64
C ILE A 115 -8.23 21.20 -1.15
N GLY A 116 -8.77 22.23 -0.46
CA GLY A 116 -8.56 23.64 -0.79
C GLY A 116 -7.68 24.41 0.19
N SER A 117 -7.57 23.95 1.44
CA SER A 117 -6.82 24.62 2.52
C SER A 117 -5.88 23.66 3.26
N LEU A 118 -4.99 24.19 4.11
CA LEU A 118 -4.11 23.39 4.97
C LEU A 118 -4.92 22.58 6.00
N ALA A 119 -6.06 23.11 6.43
CA ALA A 119 -6.98 22.40 7.31
C ALA A 119 -7.61 21.18 6.59
N ASP A 120 -7.99 21.34 5.32
CA ASP A 120 -8.50 20.26 4.49
C ASP A 120 -7.42 19.22 4.20
N LEU A 121 -6.18 19.65 3.95
CA LEU A 121 -5.05 18.74 3.75
C LEU A 121 -4.81 17.89 5.00
N SER A 122 -4.80 18.51 6.19
CA SER A 122 -4.66 17.79 7.45
C SER A 122 -5.81 16.81 7.70
N ARG A 123 -7.04 17.17 7.30
CA ARG A 123 -8.19 16.26 7.37
C ARG A 123 -8.04 15.09 6.38
N GLY A 124 -7.74 15.38 5.11
CA GLY A 124 -7.57 14.38 4.07
C GLY A 124 -6.50 13.35 4.41
N LEU A 125 -5.33 13.76 4.93
CA LEU A 125 -4.27 12.82 5.33
C LEU A 125 -4.70 11.88 6.47
N ARG A 126 -5.53 12.38 7.41
CA ARG A 126 -6.07 11.55 8.50
C ARG A 126 -7.14 10.60 7.99
N ASP A 127 -8.03 11.09 7.13
CA ASP A 127 -9.06 10.26 6.51
C ASP A 127 -8.44 9.18 5.62
N LEU A 128 -7.32 9.48 4.95
CA LEU A 128 -6.56 8.51 4.17
C LEU A 128 -5.98 7.43 5.08
N HIS A 129 -5.33 7.84 6.18
CA HIS A 129 -4.78 6.91 7.18
C HIS A 129 -5.84 5.96 7.74
N VAL A 130 -7.02 6.50 8.04
CA VAL A 130 -8.19 5.73 8.49
C VAL A 130 -8.64 4.77 7.38
N TRP A 131 -8.83 5.28 6.17
CA TRP A 131 -9.33 4.55 5.01
C TRP A 131 -8.49 3.31 4.72
N VAL A 132 -7.16 3.43 4.77
CA VAL A 132 -6.25 2.31 4.46
C VAL A 132 -6.11 1.31 5.61
N GLY A 133 -6.89 1.46 6.68
CA GLY A 133 -6.91 0.55 7.82
C GLY A 133 -5.80 0.83 8.84
N TYR A 134 -5.54 2.11 9.11
CA TYR A 134 -4.71 2.61 10.20
C TYR A 134 -3.33 1.94 10.32
N PRO A 135 -2.43 2.06 9.31
CA PRO A 135 -1.05 1.64 9.48
C PRO A 135 -0.42 2.33 10.69
N THR A 136 0.15 1.56 11.60
CA THR A 136 0.76 2.09 12.82
C THR A 136 2.00 2.93 12.46
N PRO A 137 2.41 3.90 13.29
CA PRO A 137 3.64 4.66 13.03
C PRO A 137 4.88 3.77 12.82
N GLY A 138 4.95 2.61 13.47
CA GLY A 138 6.04 1.65 13.28
C GLY A 138 5.92 0.78 12.03
N GLU A 139 4.70 0.55 11.50
CA GLU A 139 4.54 0.00 10.13
C GLU A 139 4.99 1.04 9.10
N MET A 140 4.52 2.29 9.23
CA MET A 140 4.83 3.37 8.29
C MET A 140 6.34 3.68 8.22
N GLU A 141 7.02 3.80 9.36
CA GLU A 141 8.48 4.01 9.39
C GLU A 141 9.27 2.86 8.75
N ARG A 142 8.85 1.60 8.97
CA ARG A 142 9.52 0.45 8.36
C ARG A 142 9.40 0.43 6.84
N MET A 143 8.32 0.98 6.28
CA MET A 143 8.10 1.01 4.84
C MET A 143 8.85 2.13 4.12
N CYS A 144 9.05 3.27 4.78
CA CYS A 144 9.82 4.39 4.20
C CYS A 144 11.32 4.29 4.48
N GLY A 145 11.71 3.50 5.49
CA GLY A 145 13.09 3.46 5.96
C GLY A 145 13.40 4.53 7.02
N PRO A 146 14.58 4.41 7.66
CA PRO A 146 14.94 5.23 8.80
C PRO A 146 15.12 6.70 8.39
N GLY A 147 14.44 7.60 9.10
CA GLY A 147 14.63 9.06 8.97
C GLY A 147 13.67 9.74 8.00
N GLU A 148 13.08 9.03 7.04
CA GLU A 148 12.12 9.63 6.09
C GLU A 148 10.79 9.98 6.75
N LEU A 149 10.30 9.08 7.60
CA LEU A 149 9.05 9.26 8.33
C LEU A 149 9.19 8.77 9.78
N PRO A 150 9.83 9.57 10.67
CA PRO A 150 10.01 9.19 12.06
C PRO A 150 8.68 8.97 12.78
N ARG A 151 8.59 7.94 13.64
CA ARG A 151 7.35 7.58 14.38
C ARG A 151 6.68 8.77 15.08
N SER A 152 7.49 9.64 15.67
CA SER A 152 7.01 10.81 16.41
C SER A 152 6.32 11.82 15.50
N THR A 153 6.84 12.02 14.29
CA THR A 153 6.24 12.89 13.27
C THR A 153 4.98 12.26 12.70
N THR A 154 5.01 10.97 12.34
CA THR A 154 3.84 10.23 11.88
C THR A 154 2.69 10.33 12.86
N ARG A 155 2.97 10.13 14.16
CA ARG A 155 1.95 10.26 15.22
C ARG A 155 1.35 11.67 15.25
N ARG A 156 2.15 12.73 15.10
CA ARG A 156 1.64 14.11 15.08
C ARG A 156 0.78 14.39 13.85
N ILE A 157 1.14 13.85 12.68
CA ILE A 157 0.36 13.99 11.44
C ILE A 157 -0.99 13.28 11.60
N ILE A 158 -1.00 12.02 12.04
CA ILE A 158 -2.23 11.24 12.27
C ILE A 158 -3.14 11.92 13.31
N GLN A 159 -2.56 12.56 14.32
CA GLN A 159 -3.30 13.32 15.33
C GLN A 159 -3.76 14.71 14.86
N GLY A 160 -3.39 15.13 13.64
CA GLY A 160 -3.71 16.46 13.12
C GLY A 160 -2.98 17.59 13.86
N ARG A 161 -1.90 17.29 14.58
CA ARG A 161 -1.10 18.28 15.32
C ARG A 161 -0.08 18.99 14.45
N THR A 162 0.28 18.40 13.32
CA THR A 162 1.20 18.99 12.33
C THR A 162 0.82 18.51 10.94
N LEU A 163 1.18 19.29 9.93
CA LEU A 163 1.30 18.83 8.56
C LEU A 163 2.69 18.24 8.31
N PRO A 164 2.89 17.48 7.22
CA PRO A 164 4.22 17.17 6.72
C PRO A 164 5.03 18.46 6.52
N ALA A 165 6.26 18.47 7.03
CA ALA A 165 7.14 19.64 6.98
C ALA A 165 7.73 19.88 5.57
N SER A 166 7.77 18.85 4.74
CA SER A 166 8.27 18.92 3.37
C SER A 166 7.48 18.00 2.43
N PRO A 167 7.57 18.22 1.11
CA PRO A 167 6.99 17.32 0.11
C PRO A 167 7.51 15.88 0.23
N GLU A 168 8.78 15.68 0.55
CA GLU A 168 9.39 14.34 0.70
C GLU A 168 8.75 13.60 1.88
N GLN A 169 8.52 14.29 2.99
CA GLN A 169 7.81 13.70 4.14
C GLN A 169 6.34 13.39 3.82
N ALA A 170 5.68 14.20 2.98
CA ALA A 170 4.34 13.88 2.50
C ALA A 170 4.34 12.65 1.58
N ILE A 171 5.28 12.56 0.64
CA ILE A 171 5.43 11.39 -0.23
C ILE A 171 5.67 10.14 0.62
N ALA A 172 6.56 10.21 1.61
CA ALA A 172 6.78 9.10 2.55
C ALA A 172 5.49 8.71 3.28
N PHE A 173 4.72 9.69 3.79
CA PHE A 173 3.42 9.41 4.42
C PHE A 173 2.41 8.77 3.47
N LEU A 174 2.32 9.24 2.22
CA LEU A 174 1.40 8.73 1.20
C LEU A 174 1.76 7.31 0.77
N ASN A 175 3.04 7.06 0.51
CA ASN A 175 3.56 5.71 0.23
C ASN A 175 3.33 4.79 1.43
N ALA A 176 3.48 5.32 2.66
CA ALA A 176 3.19 4.57 3.87
C ALA A 176 1.70 4.25 4.06
N CYS A 177 0.83 4.97 3.36
CA CYS A 177 -0.59 4.71 3.20
C CYS A 177 -0.92 4.01 1.87
N TYR A 178 0.07 3.40 1.21
CA TYR A 178 -0.11 2.60 -0.02
C TYR A 178 -0.73 3.39 -1.19
N VAL A 179 -0.49 4.70 -1.26
CA VAL A 179 -0.89 5.52 -2.39
C VAL A 179 0.10 5.31 -3.54
N GLY A 180 -0.40 4.90 -4.71
CA GLY A 180 0.43 4.71 -5.91
C GLY A 180 0.91 6.04 -6.54
N PRO A 181 1.81 5.99 -7.53
CA PRO A 181 2.47 7.19 -8.09
C PRO A 181 1.50 8.26 -8.63
N ILE A 182 0.44 7.85 -9.32
CA ILE A 182 -0.61 8.76 -9.82
C ILE A 182 -1.33 9.43 -8.65
N GLY A 183 -1.70 8.65 -7.63
CA GLY A 183 -2.31 9.19 -6.42
C GLY A 183 -1.39 10.19 -5.71
N VAL A 184 -0.10 9.86 -5.58
CA VAL A 184 0.89 10.75 -4.95
C VAL A 184 0.94 12.10 -5.67
N GLU A 185 0.94 12.12 -7.01
CA GLU A 185 0.86 13.35 -7.79
C GLU A 185 -0.39 14.17 -7.45
N LEU A 186 -1.57 13.55 -7.42
CA LEU A 186 -2.83 14.23 -7.09
C LEU A 186 -2.81 14.83 -5.67
N TRP A 187 -2.25 14.10 -4.70
CA TRP A 187 -2.08 14.60 -3.34
C TRP A 187 -1.05 15.75 -3.25
N LEU A 188 0.01 15.73 -4.05
CA LEU A 188 0.96 16.84 -4.13
C LEU A 188 0.35 18.07 -4.80
N ALA A 189 -0.50 17.88 -5.82
CA ALA A 189 -1.26 18.96 -6.44
C ALA A 189 -2.21 19.61 -5.43
N ALA A 190 -2.93 18.80 -4.65
CA ALA A 190 -3.78 19.23 -3.56
C ALA A 190 -3.01 20.02 -2.49
N ALA A 191 -1.85 19.52 -2.06
CA ALA A 191 -1.00 20.23 -1.12
C ALA A 191 -0.52 21.57 -1.69
N ALA A 192 -0.05 21.62 -2.94
CA ALA A 192 0.38 22.85 -3.59
C ALA A 192 -0.76 23.89 -3.64
N ARG A 193 -2.00 23.48 -3.92
CA ARG A 193 -3.20 24.35 -3.85
C ARG A 193 -3.42 24.89 -2.44
N ALA A 194 -3.44 24.02 -1.44
CA ALA A 194 -3.64 24.37 -0.04
C ALA A 194 -2.59 25.37 0.49
N PHE A 195 -1.30 25.13 0.20
CA PHE A 195 -0.21 26.03 0.59
C PHE A 195 -0.29 27.37 -0.14
N LYS A 196 -0.66 27.39 -1.43
CA LYS A 196 -0.87 28.64 -2.18
C LYS A 196 -2.04 29.45 -1.61
N HIS A 197 -3.11 28.79 -1.17
CA HIS A 197 -4.28 29.43 -0.57
C HIS A 197 -3.95 30.07 0.79
N ASP A 198 -3.40 29.29 1.72
CA ASP A 198 -3.21 29.75 3.12
C ASP A 198 -1.89 30.49 3.34
N ARG A 199 -0.87 30.23 2.50
CA ARG A 199 0.51 30.72 2.69
C ARG A 199 1.17 31.15 1.35
N PRO A 200 0.57 32.09 0.60
CA PRO A 200 1.03 32.44 -0.75
C PRO A 200 2.48 32.96 -0.82
N TYR A 201 2.99 33.57 0.26
CA TYR A 201 4.30 34.22 0.30
C TYR A 201 5.39 33.40 1.03
N TYR A 202 5.08 32.17 1.46
CA TYR A 202 6.05 31.34 2.18
C TYR A 202 6.92 30.55 1.19
N PRO A 203 8.25 30.47 1.43
CA PRO A 203 9.16 29.68 0.58
C PRO A 203 8.74 28.21 0.42
N GLU A 204 8.07 27.66 1.44
CA GLU A 204 7.50 26.31 1.44
C GLU A 204 6.55 26.09 0.27
N THR A 205 5.73 27.09 -0.10
CA THR A 205 4.78 26.98 -1.21
C THR A 205 5.49 26.65 -2.53
N TYR A 206 6.69 27.17 -2.75
CA TYR A 206 7.49 26.86 -3.93
C TYR A 206 7.98 25.41 -3.94
N SER A 207 8.36 24.84 -2.79
CA SER A 207 8.81 23.44 -2.74
C SER A 207 7.69 22.47 -3.08
N TRP A 208 6.45 22.74 -2.62
CA TRP A 208 5.26 21.93 -2.97
C TRP A 208 4.93 21.99 -4.47
N VAL A 209 4.95 23.20 -5.06
CA VAL A 209 4.72 23.36 -6.51
C VAL A 209 5.77 22.63 -7.32
N LYS A 210 7.05 22.73 -6.93
CA LYS A 210 8.16 22.03 -7.59
C LYS A 210 8.03 20.51 -7.46
N ALA A 211 7.66 20.01 -6.28
CA ALA A 211 7.47 18.59 -6.06
C ALA A 211 6.32 18.00 -6.89
N HIS A 212 5.19 18.69 -6.97
CA HIS A 212 4.09 18.31 -7.86
C HIS A 212 4.53 18.27 -9.33
N ALA A 213 5.22 19.32 -9.81
CA ALA A 213 5.71 19.34 -11.19
C ALA A 213 6.66 18.17 -11.49
N LYS A 214 7.54 17.82 -10.54
CA LYS A 214 8.43 16.67 -10.67
C LYS A 214 7.65 15.35 -10.75
N ALA A 215 6.70 15.12 -9.85
CA ALA A 215 5.90 13.89 -9.84
C ALA A 215 5.09 13.72 -11.13
N ARG A 216 4.48 14.80 -11.63
CA ARG A 216 3.76 14.82 -12.91
C ARG A 216 4.66 14.43 -14.08
N ASN A 217 5.87 15.00 -14.17
CA ASN A 217 6.80 14.67 -15.25
C ASN A 217 7.22 13.18 -15.19
N GLN A 218 7.50 12.66 -13.99
CA GLN A 218 7.84 11.24 -13.81
C GLN A 218 6.70 10.30 -14.23
N ASN A 219 5.45 10.65 -13.92
CA ASN A 219 4.29 9.87 -14.33
C ASN A 219 4.06 9.95 -15.85
N GLN A 220 4.34 11.10 -16.49
CA GLN A 220 4.25 11.26 -17.95
C GLN A 220 5.30 10.44 -18.69
N GLU A 221 6.55 10.41 -18.19
CA GLU A 221 7.64 9.57 -18.71
C GLU A 221 7.29 8.09 -18.58
N ALA A 222 6.84 7.64 -17.40
CA ALA A 222 6.44 6.25 -17.16
C ALA A 222 5.27 5.78 -18.04
N THR A 223 4.35 6.69 -18.39
CA THR A 223 3.22 6.39 -19.29
C THR A 223 3.66 6.30 -20.76
N SER A 224 4.74 7.00 -21.13
CA SER A 224 5.25 7.04 -22.52
C SER A 224 6.13 5.83 -22.87
N ASP A 225 6.71 5.15 -21.86
CA ASP A 225 7.55 3.95 -22.02
C ASP A 225 6.76 2.63 -22.02
N GLN A 226 5.43 2.65 -21.95
CA GLN A 226 4.61 1.45 -22.15
C GLN A 226 4.60 1.10 -23.65
N PRO A 227 5.13 -0.07 -24.07
CA PRO A 227 5.06 -0.47 -25.47
C PRO A 227 3.60 -0.58 -25.89
N PHE A 228 3.25 0.07 -27.00
CA PHE A 228 2.02 -0.21 -27.73
C PHE A 228 2.07 -1.68 -28.15
N ASP A 229 1.47 -2.56 -27.35
CA ASP A 229 1.22 -3.95 -27.74
C ASP A 229 0.04 -3.92 -28.74
N SER A 230 0.36 -3.46 -29.94
CA SER A 230 -0.45 -3.65 -31.14
C SER A 230 -0.15 -5.04 -31.67
N ALA A 231 -0.97 -6.02 -31.28
CA ALA A 231 -1.11 -7.24 -32.04
C ALA A 231 -2.59 -7.62 -32.12
N ALA A 232 -3.04 -7.69 -33.38
CA ALA A 232 -4.37 -8.08 -33.86
C ALA A 232 -4.70 -9.55 -33.60
#